data_AF-A0A1G9CMP9-F1
#
_entry.id   AF-A0A1G9CMP9-F1
#
_cell.length_a   1.000
_cell.length_b   1.000
_cell.length_c   1.000
_cell.angle_alpha   90.00
_cell.angle_beta   90.00
_cell.angle_gamma   90.00
#
_symmetry.space_group_name_H-M   'P 1'
#
loop_
_entity.id
_entity.type
_entity.pdbx_description
1 polymer ?
#
loop_
_entity_poly.entity_id
_entity_poly.type
_entity_poly.pdbx_seq_one_letter_code
_entity_poly.pdbx_strand_id
1 'polypeptide(L)'
;MRFLGINAIFHDPAAALVVDGRIVAAAEEERFSRRKHGKRPLAFSAWELPEQAAAWCLREAGLSPEDVDAVAYSYDPSLVLRRPEGEWEDLRTRYAVRAPAFLATALPGLDPGRVAYVPHHVAHAASAGLASPWRDCAVLVCDGRGEDVSHLAGVYRDGELEVLAAQELPHSLGLMYEEVTEHLGFLRSSDEYKVMAMASYGSPRHLDALREAIYTTDDGGFRVEPVDWNAYAKALPRGGTWTSDHADLAASVQARLEEVLLELVRWLHARTGERRLALAGGVALNCVANTRLLDEGPFEELWVQPAAGDSGTALGGALHLAQAYGEPAGPMAGAALGRGFTDEELGAWLDVAKVPYSRPADLAAAVAAELAADRIVAWFQGRSEYGPRALGQRSLLAHPGHARNTERLNDVKGREQFRPIAPMVLESRAAAIFGRGPVPSPYMLFVHDVRPDWAPRIPAVVHVDGTARVQTVSPDAQPLMARVLAEFEARTGLPVVVNTSLNTAGRPMVDDPRDALECFGSAPVDVLALGPYLVRRGEVFAS
;
A
#
# COMPACT_ATOMS: atom_id res chain seq x y z
N MET A 1 25.21 8.50 9.36
CA MET A 1 24.58 9.74 8.85
C MET A 1 23.06 9.60 8.90
N ARG A 2 22.33 10.72 8.77
CA ARG A 2 20.87 10.83 8.92
C ARG A 2 20.25 11.40 7.66
N PHE A 3 19.46 10.60 6.97
CA PHE A 3 18.81 10.96 5.71
C PHE A 3 17.30 10.99 5.87
N LEU A 4 16.70 12.15 5.65
CA LEU A 4 15.23 12.32 5.68
C LEU A 4 14.72 12.33 4.24
N GLY A 5 13.85 11.41 3.88
CA GLY A 5 13.18 11.42 2.58
C GLY A 5 11.78 11.97 2.69
N ILE A 6 11.37 12.73 1.68
CA ILE A 6 10.11 13.47 1.59
C ILE A 6 9.45 13.17 0.25
N ASN A 7 8.23 12.65 0.32
CA ASN A 7 7.28 12.70 -0.78
C ASN A 7 6.23 13.77 -0.50
N ALA A 8 6.01 14.65 -1.48
CA ALA A 8 4.96 15.66 -1.37
C ALA A 8 4.40 16.15 -2.71
N ILE A 9 4.90 15.71 -3.85
CA ILE A 9 4.63 16.46 -5.09
C ILE A 9 3.21 16.26 -5.64
N PHE A 10 2.66 15.05 -5.55
CA PHE A 10 1.33 14.70 -6.05
C PHE A 10 0.36 14.45 -4.89
N HIS A 11 0.15 13.19 -4.54
CA HIS A 11 -0.66 12.70 -3.43
C HIS A 11 0.18 11.80 -2.52
N ASP A 12 -0.44 11.25 -1.48
CA ASP A 12 0.19 10.39 -0.47
C ASP A 12 1.48 10.98 0.12
N PRO A 13 1.46 12.26 0.60
CA PRO A 13 2.64 12.87 1.17
C PRO A 13 3.13 12.05 2.36
N ALA A 14 4.44 11.83 2.42
CA ALA A 14 5.05 10.90 3.37
C ALA A 14 6.47 11.33 3.72
N ALA A 15 6.95 10.88 4.87
CA ALA A 15 8.33 11.06 5.30
C ALA A 15 8.93 9.72 5.74
N ALA A 16 10.23 9.54 5.51
CA ALA A 16 10.98 8.38 5.96
C ALA A 16 12.38 8.79 6.43
N LEU A 17 12.90 8.10 7.43
CA LEU A 17 14.17 8.42 8.06
C LEU A 17 15.09 7.20 8.08
N VAL A 18 16.28 7.39 7.52
CA VAL A 18 17.39 6.44 7.61
C VAL A 18 18.47 7.05 8.51
N VAL A 19 18.92 6.29 9.51
CA VAL A 19 19.99 6.70 10.44
C VAL A 19 21.02 5.57 10.50
N ASP A 20 22.27 5.92 10.25
CA ASP A 20 23.43 5.05 10.36
C ASP A 20 23.25 3.70 9.64
N GLY A 21 22.82 3.78 8.37
CA GLY A 21 22.55 2.62 7.52
C GLY A 21 21.31 1.79 7.92
N ARG A 22 20.38 2.35 8.71
CA ARG A 22 19.17 1.65 9.15
C ARG A 22 17.92 2.47 8.87
N ILE A 23 16.89 1.81 8.35
CA ILE A 23 15.54 2.38 8.22
C ILE A 23 14.93 2.46 9.62
N VAL A 24 14.72 3.67 10.14
CA VAL A 24 14.24 3.90 11.51
C VAL A 24 12.73 4.11 11.54
N ALA A 25 12.23 4.93 10.63
CA ALA A 25 10.83 5.35 10.60
C ALA A 25 10.37 5.65 9.18
N ALA A 26 9.09 5.41 8.90
CA ALA A 26 8.42 5.83 7.67
C ALA A 26 6.92 5.99 7.96
N ALA A 27 6.34 7.10 7.53
CA ALA A 27 4.94 7.39 7.80
C ALA A 27 4.28 8.24 6.72
N GLU A 28 3.00 7.97 6.48
CA GLU A 28 2.15 8.71 5.56
C GLU A 28 1.43 9.83 6.32
N GLU A 29 1.41 11.05 5.78
CA GLU A 29 0.79 12.22 6.42
C GLU A 29 -0.71 12.02 6.65
N GLU A 30 -1.39 11.17 5.86
CA GLU A 30 -2.79 10.84 6.08
C GLU A 30 -3.07 10.20 7.44
N ARG A 31 -2.08 9.49 8.00
CA ARG A 31 -2.18 8.84 9.32
C ARG A 31 -2.29 9.89 10.43
N PHE A 32 -1.69 11.06 10.24
CA PHE A 32 -1.68 12.18 11.19
C PHE A 32 -2.80 13.18 10.90
N SER A 33 -2.87 13.69 9.67
CA SER A 33 -3.84 14.69 9.23
C SER A 33 -5.28 14.19 9.21
N ARG A 34 -5.47 12.87 9.21
CA ARG A 34 -6.77 12.18 9.08
C ARG A 34 -7.51 12.53 7.77
N ARG A 35 -6.80 13.08 6.79
CA ARG A 35 -7.24 13.35 5.42
C ARG A 35 -6.74 12.21 4.52
N LYS A 36 -7.66 11.43 3.95
CA LYS A 36 -7.32 10.31 3.05
C LYS A 36 -6.47 10.80 1.87
N HIS A 37 -5.38 10.10 1.60
CA HIS A 37 -4.30 10.43 0.67
C HIS A 37 -3.46 11.67 1.04
N GLY A 38 -3.69 12.25 2.23
CA GLY A 38 -3.14 13.53 2.69
C GLY A 38 -3.73 14.72 1.94
N LYS A 39 -3.71 14.66 0.61
CA LYS A 39 -4.23 15.66 -0.33
C LYS A 39 -4.62 15.01 -1.66
N ARG A 40 -5.35 15.77 -2.49
CA ARG A 40 -5.63 15.38 -3.88
C ARG A 40 -4.44 15.75 -4.78
N PRO A 41 -4.17 15.03 -5.88
CA PRO A 41 -3.04 15.28 -6.78
C PRO A 41 -3.29 16.49 -7.71
N LEU A 42 -3.66 17.63 -7.14
CA LEU A 42 -3.89 18.88 -7.84
C LEU A 42 -2.61 19.72 -7.81
N ALA A 43 -2.28 20.44 -8.87
CA ALA A 43 -1.02 21.20 -8.88
C ALA A 43 -0.90 22.22 -7.74
N PHE A 44 -2.02 22.84 -7.36
CA PHE A 44 -2.01 23.80 -6.25
C PHE A 44 -1.92 23.14 -4.88
N SER A 45 -1.99 21.82 -4.75
CA SER A 45 -1.77 21.13 -3.46
C SER A 45 -0.30 20.77 -3.25
N ALA A 46 0.57 20.92 -4.26
CA ALA A 46 1.98 20.54 -4.18
C ALA A 46 2.80 21.31 -3.11
N TRP A 47 2.29 22.44 -2.60
CA TRP A 47 2.90 23.13 -1.46
C TRP A 47 2.67 22.43 -0.11
N GLU A 48 1.62 21.61 0.02
CA GLU A 48 1.30 20.90 1.27
C GLU A 48 2.35 19.81 1.53
N LEU A 49 3.17 19.98 2.57
CA LEU A 49 4.23 19.04 2.92
C LEU A 49 3.77 18.01 3.97
N PRO A 50 4.47 16.86 4.12
CA PRO A 50 4.22 15.90 5.19
C PRO A 50 4.79 16.38 6.53
N GLU A 51 4.32 17.52 7.03
CA GLU A 51 4.89 18.21 8.20
C GLU A 51 4.83 17.35 9.46
N GLN A 52 3.69 16.69 9.72
CA GLN A 52 3.49 15.90 10.93
C GLN A 52 4.26 14.58 10.85
N ALA A 53 4.26 13.92 9.70
CA ALA A 53 5.00 12.70 9.46
C ALA A 53 6.52 12.94 9.57
N ALA A 54 7.04 14.01 8.94
CA ALA A 54 8.46 14.33 9.00
C ALA A 54 8.91 14.71 10.42
N ALA A 55 8.14 15.56 11.09
CA ALA A 55 8.43 15.94 12.47
C ALA A 55 8.35 14.74 13.42
N TRP A 56 7.42 13.79 13.19
CA TRP A 56 7.37 12.56 13.96
C TRP A 56 8.59 11.66 13.70
N CYS A 57 8.99 11.45 12.44
CA CYS A 57 10.16 10.62 12.12
C CYS A 57 11.42 11.11 12.85
N LEU A 58 11.66 12.42 12.88
CA LEU A 58 12.78 13.01 13.60
C LEU A 58 12.68 12.80 15.12
N ARG A 59 11.51 13.05 15.71
CA ARG A 59 11.28 12.83 17.14
C ARG A 59 11.44 11.38 17.56
N GLU A 60 10.99 10.43 16.75
CA GLU A 60 11.14 8.99 17.00
C GLU A 60 12.61 8.59 17.14
N ALA A 61 13.50 9.23 16.37
CA ALA A 61 14.94 9.01 16.43
C ALA A 61 15.66 9.92 17.46
N GLY A 62 14.94 10.77 18.19
CA GLY A 62 15.51 11.76 19.11
C GLY A 62 16.34 12.84 18.40
N LEU A 63 16.02 13.15 17.14
CA LEU A 63 16.73 14.12 16.31
C LEU A 63 15.96 15.43 16.19
N SER A 64 16.71 16.51 16.05
CA SER A 64 16.23 17.81 15.58
C SER A 64 16.44 17.95 14.06
N PRO A 65 15.75 18.89 13.38
CA PRO A 65 15.98 19.14 11.96
C PRO A 65 17.44 19.52 11.61
N GLU A 66 18.17 20.13 12.53
CA GLU A 66 19.59 20.52 12.37
C GLU A 66 20.54 19.32 12.33
N ASP A 67 20.11 18.17 12.86
CA ASP A 67 20.90 16.94 12.90
C ASP A 67 20.88 16.17 11.57
N VAL A 68 19.96 16.50 10.65
CA VAL A 68 19.78 15.77 9.38
C VAL A 68 20.91 16.12 8.42
N ASP A 69 21.67 15.13 7.96
CA ASP A 69 22.82 15.34 7.08
C ASP A 69 22.38 15.70 5.64
N ALA A 70 21.31 15.07 5.13
CA ALA A 70 20.69 15.43 3.86
C ALA A 70 19.20 15.08 3.81
N VAL A 71 18.44 15.82 3.00
CA VAL A 71 17.01 15.59 2.77
C VAL A 71 16.76 15.24 1.31
N ALA A 72 16.12 14.11 1.02
CA ALA A 72 15.67 13.79 -0.32
C ALA A 72 14.26 14.33 -0.55
N TYR A 73 14.07 15.12 -1.60
CA TYR A 73 12.75 15.45 -2.13
C TYR A 73 12.52 14.62 -3.40
N SER A 74 11.54 13.71 -3.39
CA SER A 74 11.35 12.68 -4.43
C SER A 74 10.72 13.18 -5.75
N TYR A 75 11.20 14.32 -6.23
CA TYR A 75 10.85 14.90 -7.52
C TYR A 75 11.89 15.93 -7.95
N ASP A 76 12.40 15.85 -9.18
CA ASP A 76 13.36 16.81 -9.71
C ASP A 76 12.70 17.79 -10.72
N PRO A 77 12.44 19.05 -10.33
CA PRO A 77 11.80 20.01 -11.23
C PRO A 77 12.62 20.37 -12.48
N SER A 78 13.91 20.03 -12.53
CA SER A 78 14.76 20.26 -13.71
C SER A 78 14.50 19.27 -14.84
N LEU A 79 13.90 18.11 -14.53
CA LEU A 79 13.59 17.06 -15.51
C LEU A 79 12.24 17.27 -16.22
N VAL A 80 11.49 18.33 -15.87
CA VAL A 80 10.25 18.70 -16.56
C VAL A 80 10.59 19.45 -17.86
N LEU A 81 10.69 18.69 -18.94
CA LEU A 81 10.91 19.08 -20.33
C LEU A 81 9.63 19.64 -20.98
N ARG A 82 8.47 19.06 -20.72
CA ARG A 82 7.19 19.50 -21.32
C ARG A 82 6.41 20.36 -20.32
N ARG A 83 6.34 21.66 -20.61
CA ARG A 83 5.50 22.62 -19.89
C ARG A 83 4.47 23.18 -20.86
N PRO A 84 3.33 22.51 -21.05
CA PRO A 84 2.28 23.08 -21.88
C PRO A 84 1.89 24.46 -21.31
N GLU A 85 1.99 25.51 -22.13
CA GLU A 85 1.66 26.86 -21.68
C GLU A 85 0.20 26.92 -21.21
N GLY A 86 -0.03 27.47 -20.01
CA GLY A 86 -1.38 27.58 -19.43
C GLY A 86 -1.86 26.38 -18.63
N GLU A 87 -1.05 25.31 -18.51
CA GLU A 87 -1.38 24.15 -17.68
C GLU A 87 -0.91 24.27 -16.22
N TRP A 88 -1.57 23.48 -15.38
CA TRP A 88 -1.27 23.31 -13.96
C TRP A 88 0.17 22.80 -13.67
N GLU A 89 0.88 22.26 -14.66
CA GLU A 89 2.26 21.75 -14.51
C GLU A 89 3.27 22.82 -14.07
N ASP A 90 3.18 24.02 -14.65
CA ASP A 90 4.11 25.09 -14.32
C ASP A 90 3.94 25.53 -12.86
N LEU A 91 2.72 25.55 -12.33
CA LEU A 91 2.47 25.82 -10.91
C LEU A 91 3.07 24.74 -10.01
N ARG A 92 2.89 23.45 -10.35
CA ARG A 92 3.47 22.32 -9.59
C ARG A 92 5.00 22.42 -9.58
N THR A 93 5.61 22.68 -10.73
CA THR A 93 7.06 22.83 -10.88
C THR A 93 7.58 24.00 -10.04
N ARG A 94 6.89 25.14 -10.03
CA ARG A 94 7.26 26.29 -9.17
C ARG A 94 7.23 25.91 -7.69
N TYR A 95 6.25 25.13 -7.25
CA TYR A 95 6.19 24.65 -5.86
C TYR A 95 7.29 23.64 -5.55
N ALA A 96 7.62 22.73 -6.46
CA ALA A 96 8.77 21.83 -6.31
C ALA A 96 10.09 22.61 -6.13
N VAL A 97 10.35 23.62 -6.97
CA VAL A 97 11.54 24.49 -6.85
C VAL A 97 11.61 25.20 -5.50
N ARG A 98 10.46 25.48 -4.88
CA ARG A 98 10.36 26.15 -3.57
C ARG A 98 10.29 25.19 -2.40
N ALA A 99 10.20 23.87 -2.65
CA ALA A 99 10.06 22.86 -1.62
C ALA A 99 11.14 22.96 -0.52
N PRO A 100 12.42 23.26 -0.79
CA PRO A 100 13.42 23.43 0.27
C PRO A 100 13.05 24.53 1.28
N ALA A 101 12.53 25.67 0.80
CA ALA A 101 12.11 26.77 1.68
C ALA A 101 10.82 26.44 2.46
N PHE A 102 9.90 25.72 1.83
CA PHE A 102 8.70 25.23 2.51
C PHE A 102 9.07 24.22 3.61
N LEU A 103 10.02 23.31 3.34
CA LEU A 103 10.52 22.34 4.32
C LEU A 103 11.22 23.03 5.49
N ALA A 104 12.04 24.06 5.24
CA ALA A 104 12.65 24.85 6.31
C ALA A 104 11.63 25.59 7.18
N THR A 105 10.46 25.90 6.62
CA THR A 105 9.33 26.49 7.38
C THR A 105 8.60 25.43 8.21
N ALA A 106 8.32 24.27 7.60
CA ALA A 106 7.64 23.14 8.24
C ALA A 106 8.50 22.49 9.34
N LEU A 107 9.81 22.49 9.18
CA LEU A 107 10.80 21.94 10.10
C LEU A 107 11.81 23.03 10.50
N PRO A 108 11.46 23.91 11.46
CA PRO A 108 12.33 24.99 11.90
C PRO A 108 13.71 24.47 12.33
N GLY A 109 14.77 25.02 11.74
CA GLY A 109 16.16 24.58 11.94
C GLY A 109 16.71 23.75 10.78
N LEU A 110 15.87 23.25 9.87
CA LEU A 110 16.35 22.57 8.67
C LEU A 110 17.03 23.59 7.73
N ASP A 111 18.27 23.29 7.35
CA ASP A 111 18.97 24.04 6.30
C ASP A 111 18.41 23.66 4.91
N PRO A 112 17.78 24.59 4.16
CA PRO A 112 17.27 24.30 2.82
C PRO A 112 18.38 23.89 1.85
N GLY A 113 19.65 24.22 2.12
CA GLY A 113 20.80 23.79 1.33
C GLY A 113 21.10 22.29 1.44
N ARG A 114 20.52 21.59 2.43
CA ARG A 114 20.63 20.13 2.58
C ARG A 114 19.58 19.35 1.79
N VAL A 115 18.66 20.03 1.13
CA VAL A 115 17.62 19.38 0.31
C VAL A 115 18.17 19.07 -1.08
N ALA A 116 18.21 17.79 -1.42
CA ALA A 116 18.56 17.27 -2.72
C ALA A 116 17.31 16.73 -3.42
N TYR A 117 17.14 17.08 -4.69
CA TYR A 117 16.10 16.49 -5.52
C TYR A 117 16.54 15.09 -5.98
N VAL A 118 15.65 14.11 -5.85
CA VAL A 118 15.83 12.75 -6.36
C VAL A 118 14.76 12.52 -7.42
N PRO A 119 15.11 12.11 -8.66
CA PRO A 119 14.11 11.84 -9.69
C PRO A 119 13.04 10.86 -9.21
N HIS A 120 11.78 11.15 -9.51
CA HIS A 120 10.63 10.46 -8.90
C HIS A 120 10.67 8.94 -9.10
N HIS A 121 10.93 8.50 -10.32
CA HIS A 121 11.02 7.07 -10.64
C HIS A 121 12.30 6.41 -10.09
N VAL A 122 13.37 7.17 -9.87
CA VAL A 122 14.57 6.67 -9.17
C VAL A 122 14.25 6.47 -7.69
N ALA A 123 13.50 7.37 -7.07
CA ALA A 123 13.03 7.20 -5.70
C ALA A 123 12.11 5.97 -5.58
N HIS A 124 11.17 5.75 -6.50
CA HIS A 124 10.41 4.50 -6.55
C HIS A 124 11.32 3.28 -6.69
N ALA A 125 12.26 3.29 -7.63
CA ALA A 125 13.18 2.17 -7.85
C ALA A 125 14.02 1.89 -6.60
N ALA A 126 14.51 2.91 -5.90
CA ALA A 126 15.26 2.77 -4.64
C ALA A 126 14.39 2.21 -3.51
N SER A 127 13.12 2.63 -3.43
CA SER A 127 12.15 2.05 -2.48
C SER A 127 11.88 0.57 -2.74
N ALA A 128 12.15 0.08 -3.96
CA ALA A 128 12.05 -1.32 -4.31
C ALA A 128 13.40 -2.03 -4.13
N GLY A 129 14.36 -1.75 -5.01
CA GLY A 129 15.64 -2.45 -5.11
C GLY A 129 16.45 -2.38 -3.81
N LEU A 130 16.69 -1.17 -3.28
CA LEU A 130 17.52 -0.98 -2.08
C LEU A 130 16.80 -1.41 -0.79
N ALA A 131 15.46 -1.40 -0.77
CA ALA A 131 14.68 -1.86 0.36
C ALA A 131 14.43 -3.38 0.35
N SER A 132 14.58 -4.03 -0.82
CA SER A 132 14.37 -5.46 -0.96
C SER A 132 15.44 -6.26 -0.19
N PRO A 133 15.21 -7.54 0.10
CA PRO A 133 16.22 -8.41 0.72
C PRO A 133 17.44 -8.68 -0.16
N TRP A 134 17.48 -8.15 -1.39
CA TRP A 134 18.49 -8.43 -2.38
C TRP A 134 19.34 -7.20 -2.65
N ARG A 135 20.65 -7.43 -2.80
CA ARG A 135 21.57 -6.38 -3.18
C ARG A 135 21.56 -6.12 -4.69
N ASP A 136 21.43 -7.19 -5.47
CA ASP A 136 21.36 -7.17 -6.93
C ASP A 136 20.02 -7.75 -7.39
N CYS A 137 19.31 -7.00 -8.22
CA CYS A 137 18.04 -7.42 -8.80
C CYS A 137 17.65 -6.53 -9.99
N ALA A 138 16.82 -7.06 -10.88
CA ALA A 138 16.06 -6.22 -11.80
C ALA A 138 15.05 -5.39 -11.01
N VAL A 139 14.75 -4.18 -11.49
CA VAL A 139 13.72 -3.32 -10.90
C VAL A 139 12.81 -2.78 -11.99
N LEU A 140 11.50 -2.84 -11.72
CA LEU A 140 10.47 -2.31 -12.59
C LEU A 140 9.57 -1.37 -11.77
N VAL A 141 9.54 -0.11 -12.19
CA VAL A 141 8.61 0.91 -11.69
C VAL A 141 7.54 1.13 -12.75
N CYS A 142 6.28 1.01 -12.35
CA CYS A 142 5.14 1.35 -13.21
C CYS A 142 4.15 2.20 -12.41
N ASP A 143 3.99 3.45 -12.83
CA ASP A 143 3.31 4.47 -12.05
C ASP A 143 2.35 5.31 -12.90
N GLY A 144 1.59 6.19 -12.26
CA GLY A 144 0.79 7.19 -12.95
C GLY A 144 1.68 8.16 -13.74
N ARG A 145 2.51 8.92 -13.02
CA ARG A 145 3.47 9.85 -13.62
C ARG A 145 4.53 10.28 -12.62
N GLY A 146 5.67 10.70 -13.14
CA GLY A 146 6.70 11.47 -12.46
C GLY A 146 6.79 12.86 -13.06
N GLU A 147 8.01 13.31 -13.28
CA GLU A 147 8.33 14.56 -13.97
C GLU A 147 7.76 14.55 -15.39
N ASP A 148 8.26 13.65 -16.24
CA ASP A 148 7.85 13.48 -17.64
C ASP A 148 7.74 12.02 -18.11
N VAL A 149 7.95 11.06 -17.21
CA VAL A 149 7.88 9.63 -17.50
C VAL A 149 6.85 8.94 -16.58
N SER A 150 6.39 7.75 -16.95
CA SER A 150 5.39 6.94 -16.21
C SER A 150 5.89 5.54 -15.82
N HIS A 151 7.10 5.19 -16.25
CA HIS A 151 7.70 3.89 -16.02
C HIS A 151 9.23 3.99 -16.09
N LEU A 152 9.89 3.12 -15.32
CA LEU A 152 11.33 2.91 -15.34
C LEU A 152 11.62 1.41 -15.24
N ALA A 153 12.42 0.88 -16.16
CA ALA A 153 12.99 -0.46 -16.08
C ALA A 153 14.50 -0.34 -15.91
N GLY A 154 15.06 -1.09 -14.96
CA GLY A 154 16.48 -1.01 -14.67
C GLY A 154 16.99 -2.22 -13.88
N VAL A 155 18.23 -2.12 -13.43
CA VAL A 155 18.88 -3.14 -12.62
C VAL A 155 19.72 -2.46 -11.56
N TYR A 156 19.61 -2.96 -10.33
CA TYR A 156 20.54 -2.63 -9.26
C TYR A 156 21.70 -3.62 -9.26
N ARG A 157 22.93 -3.12 -9.25
CA ARG A 157 24.15 -3.90 -9.02
C ARG A 157 25.01 -3.20 -7.99
N ASP A 158 25.35 -3.90 -6.92
CA ASP A 158 26.11 -3.35 -5.78
C ASP A 158 25.48 -2.10 -5.15
N GLY A 159 24.17 -1.91 -5.30
CA GLY A 159 23.43 -0.72 -4.83
C GLY A 159 23.35 0.42 -5.85
N GLU A 160 23.97 0.29 -7.02
CA GLU A 160 23.92 1.28 -8.10
C GLU A 160 22.83 0.94 -9.11
N LEU A 161 22.02 1.93 -9.48
CA LEU A 161 20.95 1.78 -10.47
C LEU A 161 21.47 2.06 -11.88
N GLU A 162 21.36 1.07 -12.77
CA GLU A 162 21.42 1.25 -14.21
C GLU A 162 20.00 1.31 -14.78
N VAL A 163 19.62 2.46 -15.34
CA VAL A 163 18.33 2.63 -16.03
C VAL A 163 18.47 2.16 -17.47
N LEU A 164 17.61 1.22 -17.86
CA LEU A 164 17.62 0.58 -19.19
C LEU A 164 16.53 1.11 -20.11
N ALA A 165 15.38 1.45 -19.54
CA ALA A 165 14.24 2.01 -20.26
C ALA A 165 13.44 2.93 -19.35
N ALA A 166 12.79 3.93 -19.96
CA ALA A 166 11.78 4.76 -19.33
C ALA A 166 10.70 5.10 -20.36
N GLN A 167 9.44 5.20 -19.92
CA GLN A 167 8.33 5.53 -20.81
C GLN A 167 7.94 6.99 -20.64
N GLU A 168 8.12 7.79 -21.69
CA GLU A 168 7.66 9.17 -21.71
C GLU A 168 6.13 9.28 -21.72
N LEU A 169 5.62 10.31 -21.05
CA LEU A 169 4.25 10.79 -21.22
C LEU A 169 4.00 11.16 -22.69
N PRO A 170 2.76 11.08 -23.21
CA PRO A 170 1.50 10.84 -22.50
C PRO A 170 1.19 9.35 -22.24
N HIS A 171 2.06 8.42 -22.64
CA HIS A 171 1.79 6.99 -22.46
C HIS A 171 1.99 6.59 -20.99
N SER A 172 0.92 6.18 -20.32
CA SER A 172 0.96 5.74 -18.92
C SER A 172 -0.11 4.68 -18.66
N LEU A 173 0.32 3.52 -18.17
CA LEU A 173 -0.60 2.46 -17.73
C LEU A 173 -1.33 2.87 -16.46
N GLY A 174 -0.67 3.60 -15.55
CA GLY A 174 -1.30 4.12 -14.34
C GLY A 174 -2.40 5.12 -14.65
N LEU A 175 -2.14 6.12 -15.51
CA LEU A 175 -3.15 7.12 -15.89
C LEU A 175 -4.29 6.51 -16.71
N MET A 176 -4.02 5.53 -17.56
CA MET A 176 -5.05 4.75 -18.26
C MET A 176 -5.98 4.04 -17.27
N TYR A 177 -5.40 3.40 -16.25
CA TYR A 177 -6.17 2.72 -15.21
C TYR A 177 -6.97 3.70 -14.34
N GLU A 178 -6.44 4.89 -14.06
CA GLU A 178 -7.18 5.98 -13.42
C GLU A 178 -8.36 6.48 -14.27
N GLU A 179 -8.17 6.61 -15.59
CA GLU A 179 -9.19 7.11 -16.50
C GLU A 179 -10.37 6.14 -16.60
N VAL A 180 -10.10 4.83 -16.74
CA VAL A 180 -11.18 3.83 -16.67
C VAL A 180 -11.82 3.77 -15.28
N THR A 181 -11.07 4.04 -14.20
CA THR A 181 -11.59 4.12 -12.84
C THR A 181 -12.64 5.24 -12.72
N GLU A 182 -12.34 6.42 -13.26
CA GLU A 182 -13.30 7.54 -13.32
C GLU A 182 -14.50 7.22 -14.23
N HIS A 183 -14.27 6.62 -15.40
CA HIS A 183 -15.33 6.20 -16.32
C HIS A 183 -16.31 5.20 -15.69
N LEU A 184 -15.81 4.32 -14.82
CA LEU A 184 -16.60 3.36 -14.05
C LEU A 184 -17.23 3.97 -12.78
N GLY A 185 -17.24 5.30 -12.65
CA GLY A 185 -17.93 6.01 -11.58
C GLY A 185 -17.19 6.01 -10.23
N PHE A 186 -15.93 5.61 -10.22
CA PHE A 186 -15.07 5.60 -9.04
C PHE A 186 -14.16 6.83 -8.98
N LEU A 187 -13.52 7.05 -7.82
CA LEU A 187 -12.63 8.18 -7.63
C LEU A 187 -11.23 7.86 -8.15
N ARG A 188 -10.80 8.52 -9.23
CA ARG A 188 -9.42 8.44 -9.72
C ARG A 188 -8.36 8.87 -8.69
N SER A 189 -7.18 8.30 -8.82
CA SER A 189 -6.05 8.39 -7.88
C SER A 189 -6.48 8.05 -6.45
N SER A 190 -7.30 7.01 -6.29
CA SER A 190 -7.81 6.55 -4.99
C SER A 190 -8.46 5.16 -5.05
N ASP A 191 -9.34 4.91 -6.02
CA ASP A 191 -10.25 3.76 -6.04
C ASP A 191 -9.94 2.72 -7.12
N GLU A 192 -8.75 2.73 -7.71
CA GLU A 192 -8.30 1.81 -8.77
C GLU A 192 -8.47 0.34 -8.34
N TYR A 193 -8.22 0.04 -7.06
CA TYR A 193 -8.44 -1.30 -6.51
C TYR A 193 -9.88 -1.80 -6.63
N LYS A 194 -10.87 -0.92 -6.84
CA LYS A 194 -12.27 -1.30 -7.10
C LYS A 194 -12.46 -1.82 -8.51
N VAL A 195 -11.76 -1.25 -9.50
CA VAL A 195 -11.73 -1.77 -10.87
C VAL A 195 -11.08 -3.15 -10.88
N MET A 196 -9.97 -3.32 -10.14
CA MET A 196 -9.33 -4.62 -9.97
C MET A 196 -10.28 -5.67 -9.36
N ALA A 197 -11.10 -5.30 -8.37
CA ALA A 197 -12.10 -6.20 -7.80
C ALA A 197 -13.26 -6.48 -8.79
N MET A 198 -13.77 -5.44 -9.45
CA MET A 198 -14.85 -5.52 -10.44
C MET A 198 -14.49 -6.42 -11.62
N ALA A 199 -13.21 -6.45 -12.04
CA ALA A 199 -12.72 -7.30 -13.12
C ALA A 199 -13.05 -8.79 -12.93
N SER A 200 -13.12 -9.28 -11.68
CA SER A 200 -13.48 -10.68 -11.38
C SER A 200 -14.94 -11.05 -11.66
N TYR A 201 -15.81 -10.05 -11.87
CA TYR A 201 -17.23 -10.23 -12.18
C TYR A 201 -17.53 -10.21 -13.68
N GLY A 202 -16.53 -9.96 -14.52
CA GLY A 202 -16.67 -9.83 -15.97
C GLY A 202 -15.88 -10.86 -16.75
N SER A 203 -16.02 -10.81 -18.06
CA SER A 203 -15.20 -11.52 -19.04
C SER A 203 -14.46 -10.51 -19.92
N PRO A 204 -13.19 -10.77 -20.32
CA PRO A 204 -12.37 -9.82 -21.06
C PRO A 204 -12.75 -9.70 -22.55
N ARG A 205 -14.01 -9.35 -22.84
CA ARG A 205 -14.61 -9.34 -24.19
C ARG A 205 -14.06 -8.27 -25.12
N HIS A 206 -13.41 -7.25 -24.58
CA HIS A 206 -12.84 -6.13 -25.32
C HIS A 206 -11.31 -6.20 -25.44
N LEU A 207 -10.70 -7.30 -24.97
CA LEU A 207 -9.25 -7.45 -24.92
C LEU A 207 -8.58 -7.28 -26.28
N ASP A 208 -9.14 -7.87 -27.35
CA ASP A 208 -8.54 -7.77 -28.69
C ASP A 208 -8.48 -6.33 -29.20
N ALA A 209 -9.54 -5.55 -29.00
CA ALA A 209 -9.55 -4.13 -29.36
C ALA A 209 -8.54 -3.32 -28.50
N LEU A 210 -8.42 -3.64 -27.21
CA LEU A 210 -7.47 -2.97 -26.32
C LEU A 210 -6.01 -3.31 -26.65
N ARG A 211 -5.71 -4.48 -27.24
CA ARG A 211 -4.35 -4.81 -27.73
C ARG A 211 -3.91 -3.90 -28.87
N GLU A 212 -4.84 -3.39 -29.68
CA GLU A 212 -4.52 -2.44 -30.75
C GLU A 212 -4.16 -1.06 -30.20
N ALA A 213 -4.79 -0.63 -29.11
CA ALA A 213 -4.57 0.67 -28.49
C ALA A 213 -3.45 0.67 -27.44
N ILE A 214 -3.17 -0.47 -26.80
CA ILE A 214 -2.27 -0.57 -25.66
C ILE A 214 -1.26 -1.69 -25.91
N TYR A 215 -0.04 -1.35 -26.29
CA TYR A 215 0.97 -2.33 -26.74
C TYR A 215 2.38 -1.96 -26.29
N THR A 216 3.21 -2.97 -26.04
CA THR A 216 4.64 -2.78 -25.74
C THR A 216 5.44 -2.42 -27.00
N THR A 217 6.62 -1.83 -26.79
CA THR A 217 7.60 -1.54 -27.84
C THR A 217 8.89 -2.34 -27.60
N ASP A 218 9.67 -2.58 -28.66
CA ASP A 218 10.86 -3.46 -28.61
C ASP A 218 12.02 -2.90 -27.75
N ASP A 219 11.95 -1.62 -27.37
CA ASP A 219 12.92 -0.89 -26.55
C ASP A 219 12.59 -0.91 -25.05
N GLY A 220 11.60 -1.72 -24.63
CA GLY A 220 11.21 -1.84 -23.23
C GLY A 220 10.19 -0.80 -22.78
N GLY A 221 9.65 -0.02 -23.72
CA GLY A 221 8.54 0.90 -23.49
C GLY A 221 7.17 0.31 -23.85
N PHE A 222 6.18 1.19 -23.91
CA PHE A 222 4.81 0.89 -24.33
C PHE A 222 4.09 2.13 -24.86
N ARG A 223 3.04 1.91 -25.63
CA ARG A 223 2.09 2.95 -26.05
C ARG A 223 0.73 2.69 -25.44
N VAL A 224 0.11 3.78 -25.03
CA VAL A 224 -1.30 3.87 -24.69
C VAL A 224 -1.88 4.93 -25.61
N GLU A 225 -2.60 4.49 -26.63
CA GLU A 225 -3.36 5.37 -27.52
C GLU A 225 -4.66 5.81 -26.83
N PRO A 226 -5.25 6.97 -27.20
CA PRO A 226 -6.52 7.40 -26.64
C PRO A 226 -7.63 6.36 -26.86
N VAL A 227 -8.36 6.01 -25.81
CA VAL A 227 -9.45 5.02 -25.85
C VAL A 227 -10.78 5.69 -25.54
N ASP A 228 -11.77 5.55 -26.44
CA ASP A 228 -13.15 5.93 -26.14
C ASP A 228 -13.84 4.82 -25.33
N TRP A 229 -13.78 4.93 -24.01
CA TRP A 229 -14.38 3.95 -23.10
C TRP A 229 -15.90 3.78 -23.30
N ASN A 230 -16.61 4.79 -23.83
CA ASN A 230 -18.04 4.70 -24.12
C ASN A 230 -18.37 3.73 -25.25
N ALA A 231 -17.39 3.40 -26.10
CA ALA A 231 -17.56 2.39 -27.13
C ALA A 231 -17.72 0.97 -26.55
N TYR A 232 -17.26 0.73 -25.32
CA TYR A 232 -17.30 -0.58 -24.65
C TYR A 232 -18.37 -0.66 -23.56
N ALA A 233 -18.46 0.36 -22.71
CA ALA A 233 -19.49 0.48 -21.68
C ALA A 233 -19.83 1.95 -21.46
N LYS A 234 -21.11 2.29 -21.27
CA LYS A 234 -21.51 3.67 -21.00
C LYS A 234 -20.87 4.17 -19.70
N ALA A 235 -20.43 5.42 -19.67
CA ALA A 235 -19.89 6.02 -18.46
C ALA A 235 -20.88 5.91 -17.28
N LEU A 236 -20.37 5.44 -16.13
CA LEU A 236 -21.17 5.26 -14.94
C LEU A 236 -21.12 6.54 -14.09
N PRO A 237 -22.27 7.14 -13.72
CA PRO A 237 -22.25 8.24 -12.76
C PRO A 237 -21.77 7.75 -11.40
N ARG A 238 -21.19 8.63 -10.60
CA ARG A 238 -20.73 8.29 -9.25
C ARG A 238 -21.87 7.72 -8.41
N GLY A 239 -21.66 6.51 -7.87
CA GLY A 239 -22.67 5.78 -7.09
C GLY A 239 -23.76 5.11 -7.94
N GLY A 240 -23.60 5.09 -9.27
CA GLY A 240 -24.48 4.36 -10.18
C GLY A 240 -24.36 2.83 -10.03
N THR A 241 -25.41 2.13 -10.43
CA THR A 241 -25.40 0.66 -10.49
C THR A 241 -24.70 0.19 -11.75
N TRP A 242 -23.59 -0.52 -11.59
CA TRP A 242 -22.86 -1.11 -12.71
C TRP A 242 -23.59 -2.34 -13.28
N THR A 243 -23.23 -2.73 -14.50
CA THR A 243 -23.81 -3.85 -15.27
C THR A 243 -22.71 -4.81 -15.71
N SER A 244 -23.07 -5.93 -16.35
CA SER A 244 -22.09 -6.85 -16.95
C SER A 244 -21.13 -6.15 -17.92
N ASP A 245 -21.59 -5.18 -18.70
CA ASP A 245 -20.73 -4.46 -19.65
C ASP A 245 -19.61 -3.68 -18.94
N HIS A 246 -19.91 -3.11 -17.77
CA HIS A 246 -18.92 -2.41 -16.93
C HIS A 246 -17.89 -3.40 -16.36
N ALA A 247 -18.36 -4.57 -15.92
CA ALA A 247 -17.50 -5.64 -15.43
C ALA A 247 -16.63 -6.24 -16.55
N ASP A 248 -17.19 -6.42 -17.75
CA ASP A 248 -16.48 -6.89 -18.95
C ASP A 248 -15.41 -5.87 -19.39
N LEU A 249 -15.69 -4.56 -19.29
CA LEU A 249 -14.69 -3.52 -19.51
C LEU A 249 -13.57 -3.59 -18.46
N ALA A 250 -13.91 -3.65 -17.17
CA ALA A 250 -12.92 -3.78 -16.10
C ALA A 250 -12.04 -5.03 -16.27
N ALA A 251 -12.64 -6.17 -16.63
CA ALA A 251 -11.95 -7.43 -16.92
C ALA A 251 -11.02 -7.31 -18.12
N SER A 252 -11.45 -6.64 -19.19
CA SER A 252 -10.66 -6.45 -20.41
C SER A 252 -9.45 -5.54 -20.16
N VAL A 253 -9.62 -4.44 -19.41
CA VAL A 253 -8.52 -3.53 -19.06
C VAL A 253 -7.55 -4.20 -18.09
N GLN A 254 -8.04 -4.89 -17.06
CA GLN A 254 -7.20 -5.64 -16.14
C GLN A 254 -6.36 -6.69 -16.88
N ALA A 255 -6.98 -7.49 -17.76
CA ALA A 255 -6.27 -8.49 -18.56
C ALA A 255 -5.21 -7.85 -19.47
N ARG A 256 -5.51 -6.71 -20.11
CA ARG A 256 -4.54 -6.03 -20.96
C ARG A 256 -3.38 -5.41 -20.17
N LEU A 257 -3.66 -4.80 -19.02
CA LEU A 257 -2.61 -4.30 -18.12
C LEU A 257 -1.64 -5.42 -17.76
N GLU A 258 -2.16 -6.58 -17.36
CA GLU A 258 -1.35 -7.74 -17.01
C GLU A 258 -0.52 -8.27 -18.19
N GLU A 259 -1.07 -8.31 -19.40
CA GLU A 259 -0.31 -8.72 -20.60
C GLU A 259 0.86 -7.77 -20.90
N VAL A 260 0.62 -6.45 -20.84
CA VAL A 260 1.68 -5.45 -21.04
C VAL A 260 2.76 -5.60 -19.97
N LEU A 261 2.38 -5.73 -18.69
CA LEU A 261 3.36 -5.93 -17.61
C LEU A 261 4.15 -7.22 -17.82
N LEU A 262 3.51 -8.30 -18.26
CA LEU A 262 4.18 -9.58 -18.54
C LEU A 262 5.17 -9.47 -19.71
N GLU A 263 4.82 -8.73 -20.75
CA GLU A 263 5.70 -8.40 -21.87
C GLU A 263 6.92 -7.57 -21.40
N LEU A 264 6.71 -6.55 -20.56
CA LEU A 264 7.77 -5.70 -20.00
C LEU A 264 8.73 -6.48 -19.10
N VAL A 265 8.24 -7.34 -18.20
CA VAL A 265 9.13 -8.16 -17.34
C VAL A 265 9.93 -9.16 -18.15
N ARG A 266 9.37 -9.72 -19.24
CA ARG A 266 10.11 -10.61 -20.15
C ARG A 266 11.23 -9.87 -20.87
N TRP A 267 10.96 -8.66 -21.35
CA TRP A 267 11.98 -7.80 -21.93
C TRP A 267 13.08 -7.49 -20.91
N LEU A 268 12.71 -7.07 -19.70
CA LEU A 268 13.65 -6.70 -18.65
C LEU A 268 14.54 -7.87 -18.23
N HIS A 269 13.96 -9.06 -18.06
CA HIS A 269 14.72 -10.28 -17.78
C HIS A 269 15.70 -10.61 -18.92
N ALA A 270 15.26 -10.52 -20.19
CA ALA A 270 16.14 -10.79 -21.33
C ALA A 270 17.32 -9.80 -21.42
N ARG A 271 17.13 -8.54 -20.97
CA ARG A 271 18.20 -7.52 -20.94
C ARG A 271 19.15 -7.65 -19.77
N THR A 272 18.65 -8.09 -18.61
CA THR A 272 19.42 -8.07 -17.36
C THR A 272 20.03 -9.43 -17.01
N GLY A 273 19.36 -10.53 -17.38
CA GLY A 273 19.71 -11.88 -16.95
C GLY A 273 19.45 -12.16 -15.46
N GLU A 274 18.79 -11.24 -14.75
CA GLU A 274 18.55 -11.35 -13.31
C GLU A 274 17.43 -12.34 -13.00
N ARG A 275 17.57 -13.07 -11.89
CA ARG A 275 16.57 -14.05 -11.42
C ARG A 275 15.49 -13.44 -10.53
N ARG A 276 15.72 -12.22 -10.07
CA ARG A 276 14.93 -11.52 -9.04
C ARG A 276 14.44 -10.18 -9.53
N LEU A 277 13.19 -9.87 -9.23
CA LEU A 277 12.53 -8.63 -9.65
C LEU A 277 11.95 -7.88 -8.45
N ALA A 278 12.39 -6.63 -8.26
CA ALA A 278 11.78 -5.70 -7.32
C ALA A 278 10.77 -4.78 -8.04
N LEU A 279 9.60 -4.57 -7.44
CA LEU A 279 8.48 -3.81 -8.02
C LEU A 279 8.06 -2.62 -7.14
N ALA A 280 7.87 -1.46 -7.78
CA ALA A 280 7.30 -0.23 -7.20
C ALA A 280 6.47 0.56 -8.24
N GLY A 281 5.96 1.73 -7.84
CA GLY A 281 4.97 2.51 -8.57
C GLY A 281 3.54 2.07 -8.24
N GLY A 282 2.56 2.97 -8.37
CA GLY A 282 1.18 2.71 -7.96
C GLY A 282 0.55 1.46 -8.59
N VAL A 283 0.97 1.10 -9.82
CA VAL A 283 0.49 -0.10 -10.51
C VAL A 283 0.95 -1.39 -9.82
N ALA A 284 2.10 -1.38 -9.13
CA ALA A 284 2.61 -2.54 -8.40
C ALA A 284 1.75 -2.91 -7.16
N LEU A 285 0.77 -2.08 -6.77
CA LEU A 285 -0.25 -2.46 -5.78
C LEU A 285 -1.32 -3.43 -6.35
N ASN A 286 -1.30 -3.70 -7.66
CA ASN A 286 -2.16 -4.66 -8.33
C ASN A 286 -1.70 -6.10 -8.04
N CYS A 287 -2.23 -6.66 -6.96
CA CYS A 287 -1.86 -8.00 -6.50
C CYS A 287 -2.25 -9.14 -7.45
N VAL A 288 -3.22 -8.91 -8.33
CA VAL A 288 -3.62 -9.89 -9.36
C VAL A 288 -2.52 -9.97 -10.42
N ALA A 289 -2.07 -8.81 -10.91
CA ALA A 289 -0.94 -8.73 -11.83
C ALA A 289 0.33 -9.32 -11.22
N ASN A 290 0.67 -8.97 -9.97
CA ASN A 290 1.88 -9.47 -9.31
C ASN A 290 1.95 -11.01 -9.25
N THR A 291 0.83 -11.68 -8.93
CA THR A 291 0.78 -13.15 -8.95
C THR A 291 0.98 -13.70 -10.36
N ARG A 292 0.37 -13.09 -11.37
CA ARG A 292 0.55 -13.50 -12.77
C ARG A 292 1.99 -13.31 -13.24
N LEU A 293 2.66 -12.21 -12.85
CA LEU A 293 4.07 -11.97 -13.16
C LEU A 293 5.00 -13.02 -12.54
N LEU A 294 4.71 -13.47 -11.31
CA LEU A 294 5.50 -14.53 -10.67
C LEU A 294 5.26 -15.90 -11.32
N ASP A 295 4.02 -16.19 -11.72
CA ASP A 295 3.61 -17.51 -12.23
C ASP A 295 3.96 -17.71 -13.72
N GLU A 296 3.76 -16.69 -14.54
CA GLU A 296 3.94 -16.74 -16.00
C GLU A 296 5.20 -16.01 -16.51
N GLY A 297 5.83 -15.23 -15.63
CA GLY A 297 7.04 -14.46 -15.94
C GLY A 297 8.32 -15.27 -15.78
N PRO A 298 9.46 -14.74 -16.24
CA PRO A 298 10.73 -15.47 -16.23
C PRO A 298 11.50 -15.35 -14.90
N PHE A 299 11.05 -14.51 -13.96
CA PHE A 299 11.71 -14.29 -12.68
C PHE A 299 11.31 -15.35 -11.66
N GLU A 300 12.26 -15.78 -10.84
CA GLU A 300 12.05 -16.83 -9.83
C GLU A 300 11.51 -16.28 -8.52
N GLU A 301 11.86 -15.04 -8.18
CA GLU A 301 11.41 -14.37 -6.98
C GLU A 301 11.00 -12.92 -7.30
N LEU A 302 9.87 -12.49 -6.75
CA LEU A 302 9.38 -11.12 -6.82
C LEU A 302 9.30 -10.51 -5.42
N TRP A 303 9.76 -9.27 -5.29
CA TRP A 303 9.57 -8.47 -4.08
C TRP A 303 8.84 -7.18 -4.45
N VAL A 304 7.68 -6.96 -3.84
CA VAL A 304 6.87 -5.77 -4.09
C VAL A 304 6.92 -4.88 -2.86
N GLN A 305 7.22 -3.60 -3.03
CA GLN A 305 7.27 -2.63 -1.94
C GLN A 305 5.85 -2.49 -1.31
N PRO A 306 5.65 -2.77 0.01
CA PRO A 306 4.35 -2.59 0.66
C PRO A 306 3.75 -1.19 0.55
N ALA A 307 4.58 -0.15 0.46
CA ALA A 307 4.17 1.21 0.14
C ALA A 307 4.50 1.59 -1.31
N ALA A 308 4.20 0.73 -2.29
CA ALA A 308 4.64 0.89 -3.69
C ALA A 308 4.15 2.17 -4.40
N GLY A 309 3.06 2.80 -3.93
CA GLY A 309 2.61 4.10 -4.45
C GLY A 309 3.55 5.25 -4.04
N ASP A 310 3.14 6.49 -4.31
CA ASP A 310 3.98 7.68 -4.12
C ASP A 310 4.55 7.80 -2.70
N SER A 311 3.82 7.34 -1.67
CA SER A 311 4.31 7.40 -0.31
C SER A 311 5.67 6.73 -0.16
N GLY A 312 5.91 5.58 -0.81
CA GLY A 312 7.17 4.83 -0.79
C GLY A 312 8.37 5.58 -1.33
N THR A 313 8.17 6.60 -2.18
CA THR A 313 9.26 7.43 -2.71
C THR A 313 9.97 8.22 -1.63
N ALA A 314 9.32 8.50 -0.49
CA ALA A 314 9.99 9.09 0.67
C ALA A 314 11.08 8.14 1.20
N LEU A 315 10.77 6.86 1.39
CA LEU A 315 11.75 5.86 1.80
C LEU A 315 12.85 5.71 0.74
N GLY A 316 12.46 5.57 -0.52
CA GLY A 316 13.41 5.41 -1.61
C GLY A 316 14.37 6.58 -1.79
N GLY A 317 13.90 7.82 -1.61
CA GLY A 317 14.76 9.01 -1.62
C GLY A 317 15.82 8.98 -0.51
N ALA A 318 15.42 8.61 0.71
CA ALA A 318 16.36 8.48 1.83
C ALA A 318 17.40 7.37 1.58
N LEU A 319 16.97 6.22 1.05
CA LEU A 319 17.86 5.10 0.69
C LEU A 319 18.84 5.48 -0.44
N HIS A 320 18.35 6.22 -1.44
CA HIS A 320 19.17 6.71 -2.54
C HIS A 320 20.27 7.67 -2.05
N LEU A 321 19.94 8.61 -1.16
CA LEU A 321 20.95 9.48 -0.57
C LEU A 321 21.92 8.69 0.32
N ALA A 322 21.44 7.74 1.11
CA ALA A 322 22.29 6.89 1.94
C ALA A 322 23.34 6.14 1.09
N GLN A 323 22.92 5.56 -0.03
CA GLN A 323 23.83 4.96 -1.02
C GLN A 323 24.82 6.00 -1.58
N ALA A 324 24.35 7.15 -2.05
CA ALA A 324 25.18 8.19 -2.67
C ALA A 324 26.24 8.80 -1.73
N TYR A 325 25.96 8.81 -0.42
CA TYR A 325 26.90 9.25 0.61
C TYR A 325 27.85 8.14 1.10
N GLY A 326 27.76 6.94 0.54
CA GLY A 326 28.62 5.80 0.91
C GLY A 326 28.22 5.10 2.21
N GLU A 327 26.97 5.25 2.64
CA GLU A 327 26.41 4.61 3.84
C GLU A 327 25.13 3.83 3.50
N PRO A 328 25.23 2.76 2.68
CA PRO A 328 24.08 1.99 2.24
C PRO A 328 23.28 1.47 3.43
N ALA A 329 21.96 1.58 3.35
CA ALA A 329 21.09 1.04 4.36
C ALA A 329 20.85 -0.46 4.17
N GLY A 330 20.58 -1.16 5.28
CA GLY A 330 20.08 -2.53 5.23
C GLY A 330 18.66 -2.62 4.63
N PRO A 331 18.23 -3.84 4.27
CA PRO A 331 16.90 -4.07 3.69
C PRO A 331 15.78 -3.69 4.67
N MET A 332 14.59 -3.44 4.13
CA MET A 332 13.39 -3.19 4.91
C MET A 332 12.96 -4.47 5.65
N ALA A 333 13.12 -4.48 6.97
CA ALA A 333 12.80 -5.63 7.82
C ALA A 333 11.29 -5.96 7.88
N GLY A 334 10.43 -4.97 7.64
CA GLY A 334 8.99 -5.12 7.64
C GLY A 334 8.28 -3.76 7.53
N ALA A 335 6.96 -3.78 7.41
CA ALA A 335 6.16 -2.58 7.21
C ALA A 335 5.80 -1.81 8.49
N ALA A 336 6.09 -2.35 9.69
CA ALA A 336 5.78 -1.69 10.97
C ALA A 336 6.77 -0.56 11.30
N LEU A 337 6.75 0.50 10.48
CA LEU A 337 7.66 1.65 10.49
C LEU A 337 7.01 2.94 10.99
N GLY A 338 5.71 2.93 11.28
CA GLY A 338 4.96 4.09 11.75
C GLY A 338 4.98 4.27 13.28
N ARG A 339 3.98 5.00 13.80
CA ARG A 339 3.85 5.35 15.22
C ARG A 339 3.60 4.13 16.10
N GLY A 340 4.36 4.01 17.19
CA GLY A 340 4.09 3.10 18.30
C GLY A 340 3.61 3.85 19.54
N PHE A 341 3.00 3.12 20.48
CA PHE A 341 2.53 3.64 21.76
C PHE A 341 2.87 2.63 22.86
N THR A 342 3.20 3.13 24.04
CA THR A 342 3.43 2.33 25.24
C THR A 342 2.13 1.86 25.88
N ASP A 343 2.18 0.77 26.65
CA ASP A 343 1.03 0.28 27.42
C ASP A 343 0.49 1.37 28.37
N GLU A 344 1.36 2.20 28.92
CA GLU A 344 1.00 3.30 29.82
C GLU A 344 0.24 4.40 29.07
N GLU A 345 0.73 4.83 27.89
CA GLU A 345 0.04 5.82 27.06
C GLU A 345 -1.35 5.34 26.62
N LEU A 346 -1.45 4.08 26.22
CA LEU A 346 -2.72 3.49 25.81
C LEU A 346 -3.73 3.40 26.96
N GLY A 347 -3.27 3.00 28.15
CA GLY A 347 -4.09 2.95 29.37
C GLY A 347 -4.57 4.34 29.79
N ALA A 348 -3.68 5.33 29.74
CA ALA A 348 -4.01 6.72 30.07
C ALA A 348 -5.12 7.28 29.16
N TRP A 349 -5.12 6.94 27.86
CA TRP A 349 -6.20 7.35 26.96
C TRP A 349 -7.54 6.71 27.31
N LEU A 350 -7.55 5.44 27.72
CA LEU A 350 -8.78 4.77 28.18
C LEU A 350 -9.32 5.42 29.45
N ASP A 351 -8.45 5.75 30.41
CA ASP A 351 -8.82 6.44 31.65
C ASP A 351 -9.38 7.84 31.36
N VAL A 352 -8.72 8.62 30.50
CA VAL A 352 -9.18 9.96 30.07
C VAL A 352 -10.55 9.88 29.39
N ALA A 353 -10.74 8.90 28.51
CA ALA A 353 -12.00 8.68 27.81
C ALA A 353 -13.10 8.06 28.69
N LYS A 354 -12.76 7.63 29.92
CA LYS A 354 -13.64 6.91 30.85
C LYS A 354 -14.27 5.66 30.22
N VAL A 355 -13.48 4.96 29.41
CA VAL A 355 -13.90 3.73 28.75
C VAL A 355 -13.55 2.57 29.68
N PRO A 356 -14.51 1.74 30.14
CA PRO A 356 -14.19 0.56 30.93
C PRO A 356 -13.37 -0.44 30.10
N TYR A 357 -12.32 -0.98 30.71
CA TYR A 357 -11.44 -1.96 30.09
C TYR A 357 -11.00 -3.04 31.10
N SER A 358 -10.52 -4.14 30.54
CA SER A 358 -9.83 -5.20 31.29
C SER A 358 -8.41 -5.38 30.75
N ARG A 359 -7.52 -5.97 31.56
CA ARG A 359 -6.19 -6.42 31.12
C ARG A 359 -6.11 -7.95 31.29
N PRO A 360 -6.47 -8.73 30.26
CA PRO A 360 -6.44 -10.20 30.36
C PRO A 360 -5.02 -10.71 30.64
N ALA A 361 -4.89 -11.78 31.42
CA ALA A 361 -3.61 -12.45 31.64
C ALA A 361 -3.03 -13.02 30.34
N ASP A 362 -3.91 -13.44 29.42
CA ASP A 362 -3.56 -13.88 28.07
C ASP A 362 -4.47 -13.20 27.04
N LEU A 363 -3.96 -12.11 26.45
CA LEU A 363 -4.68 -11.36 25.44
C LEU A 363 -4.96 -12.19 24.19
N ALA A 364 -4.03 -13.05 23.78
CA ALA A 364 -4.19 -13.85 22.56
C ALA A 364 -5.37 -14.82 22.70
N ALA A 365 -5.42 -15.55 23.81
CA ALA A 365 -6.51 -16.47 24.11
C ALA A 365 -7.85 -15.73 24.28
N ALA A 366 -7.85 -14.55 24.91
CA ALA A 366 -9.04 -13.73 25.06
C ALA A 366 -9.59 -13.27 23.71
N VAL A 367 -8.75 -12.69 22.84
CA VAL A 367 -9.15 -12.24 21.50
C VAL A 367 -9.59 -13.41 20.61
N ALA A 368 -8.88 -14.53 20.65
CA ALA A 368 -9.29 -15.75 19.94
C ALA A 368 -10.67 -16.25 20.38
N ALA A 369 -11.01 -16.13 21.68
CA ALA A 369 -12.34 -16.48 22.18
C ALA A 369 -13.43 -15.53 21.64
N GLU A 370 -13.16 -14.22 21.57
CA GLU A 370 -14.10 -13.25 21.00
C GLU A 370 -14.32 -13.53 19.50
N LEU A 371 -13.25 -13.80 18.73
CA LEU A 371 -13.35 -14.18 17.32
C LEU A 371 -14.12 -15.49 17.13
N ALA A 372 -13.87 -16.50 17.97
CA ALA A 372 -14.61 -17.77 17.94
C ALA A 372 -16.10 -17.60 18.27
N ALA A 373 -16.47 -16.55 19.00
CA ALA A 373 -17.85 -16.16 19.26
C ALA A 373 -18.45 -15.26 18.15
N ASP A 374 -17.82 -15.19 16.97
CA ASP A 374 -18.22 -14.41 15.80
C ASP A 374 -18.31 -12.88 16.04
N ARG A 375 -17.50 -12.37 16.96
CA ARG A 375 -17.37 -10.93 17.22
C ARG A 375 -16.33 -10.30 16.31
N ILE A 376 -16.57 -9.05 15.91
CA ILE A 376 -15.61 -8.22 15.18
C ILE A 376 -14.68 -7.54 16.20
N VAL A 377 -13.38 -7.75 16.02
CA VAL A 377 -12.34 -7.20 16.89
C VAL A 377 -11.57 -6.11 16.17
N ALA A 378 -11.60 -4.88 16.69
CA ALA A 378 -10.62 -3.86 16.35
C ALA A 378 -9.31 -4.18 17.06
N TRP A 379 -8.24 -4.29 16.30
CA TRP A 379 -6.91 -4.69 16.73
C TRP A 379 -5.93 -3.54 16.52
N PHE A 380 -5.39 -3.02 17.62
CA PHE A 380 -4.42 -1.93 17.65
C PHE A 380 -3.21 -2.37 18.49
N GLN A 381 -2.11 -2.68 17.82
CA GLN A 381 -0.88 -3.17 18.45
C GLN A 381 0.38 -2.57 17.84
N GLY A 382 1.42 -2.37 18.65
CA GLY A 382 2.75 -2.01 18.17
C GLY A 382 2.80 -0.77 17.26
N ARG A 383 3.83 -0.73 16.42
CA ARG A 383 4.02 0.31 15.41
C ARG A 383 3.06 0.12 14.24
N SER A 384 2.45 1.19 13.75
CA SER A 384 1.58 1.14 12.57
C SER A 384 2.32 0.76 11.29
N GLU A 385 1.59 0.17 10.36
CA GLU A 385 2.09 -0.22 9.05
C GLU A 385 2.27 0.98 8.12
N TYR A 386 3.35 0.98 7.35
CA TYR A 386 3.62 1.91 6.25
C TYR A 386 3.09 1.33 4.94
N GLY A 387 2.25 2.10 4.26
CA GLY A 387 1.53 1.68 3.05
C GLY A 387 0.03 1.44 3.29
N PRO A 388 -0.72 1.08 2.24
CA PRO A 388 -2.18 1.12 2.24
C PRO A 388 -2.85 -0.12 2.85
N ARG A 389 -2.08 -1.12 3.29
CA ARG A 389 -2.61 -2.40 3.78
C ARG A 389 -2.43 -2.48 5.31
N ALA A 390 -3.50 -2.88 6.01
CA ALA A 390 -3.35 -3.34 7.38
C ALA A 390 -2.76 -4.74 7.38
N LEU A 391 -1.68 -4.93 8.12
CA LEU A 391 -0.86 -6.13 8.19
C LEU A 391 -0.75 -6.63 9.64
N GLY A 392 -1.82 -6.48 10.42
CA GLY A 392 -1.90 -7.02 11.77
C GLY A 392 -1.45 -6.06 12.87
N GLN A 393 -1.31 -4.76 12.59
CA GLN A 393 -1.04 -3.73 13.60
C GLN A 393 -2.24 -2.79 13.78
N ARG A 394 -2.95 -2.45 12.69
CA ARG A 394 -4.17 -1.62 12.69
C ARG A 394 -5.29 -2.31 11.89
N SER A 395 -5.83 -3.38 12.45
CA SER A 395 -6.71 -4.32 11.75
C SER A 395 -8.11 -4.42 12.35
N LEU A 396 -9.10 -4.70 11.50
CA LEU A 396 -10.36 -5.30 11.91
C LEU A 396 -10.26 -6.80 11.63
N LEU A 397 -10.50 -7.60 12.67
CA LEU A 397 -10.45 -9.05 12.63
C LEU A 397 -11.86 -9.63 12.77
N ALA A 398 -12.11 -10.72 12.05
CA ALA A 398 -13.38 -11.44 12.11
C ALA A 398 -13.20 -12.93 11.82
N HIS A 399 -14.21 -13.73 12.17
CA HIS A 399 -14.25 -15.16 11.90
C HIS A 399 -14.41 -15.44 10.39
N PRO A 400 -13.57 -16.26 9.74
CA PRO A 400 -13.67 -16.46 8.29
C PRO A 400 -14.75 -17.46 7.87
N GLY A 401 -15.20 -18.32 8.80
CA GLY A 401 -16.19 -19.37 8.56
C GLY A 401 -17.62 -18.89 8.31
N HIS A 402 -17.90 -17.59 8.42
CA HIS A 402 -19.24 -17.03 8.26
C HIS A 402 -19.27 -16.06 7.08
N ALA A 403 -19.93 -16.42 5.97
CA ALA A 403 -20.00 -15.59 4.76
C ALA A 403 -20.51 -14.16 5.03
N ARG A 404 -21.45 -14.00 5.97
CA ARG A 404 -21.97 -12.69 6.41
C ARG A 404 -20.92 -11.73 6.94
N ASN A 405 -19.73 -12.20 7.31
CA ASN A 405 -18.68 -11.34 7.85
C ASN A 405 -18.04 -10.46 6.77
N THR A 406 -18.12 -10.85 5.49
CA THR A 406 -17.79 -9.95 4.38
C THR A 406 -18.71 -8.73 4.39
N GLU A 407 -20.02 -8.98 4.48
CA GLU A 407 -21.04 -7.92 4.54
C GLU A 407 -20.89 -7.05 5.77
N ARG A 408 -20.81 -7.65 6.98
CA ARG A 408 -20.64 -6.90 8.24
C ARG A 408 -19.41 -5.98 8.22
N LEU A 409 -18.29 -6.45 7.68
CA LEU A 409 -17.06 -5.65 7.59
C LEU A 409 -17.15 -4.57 6.50
N ASN A 410 -17.87 -4.81 5.40
CA ASN A 410 -18.13 -3.79 4.40
C ASN A 410 -19.08 -2.70 4.94
N ASP A 411 -20.06 -3.09 5.77
CA ASP A 411 -20.99 -2.16 6.44
C ASP A 411 -20.28 -1.27 7.46
N VAL A 412 -19.40 -1.85 8.30
CA VAL A 412 -18.50 -1.08 9.20
C VAL A 412 -17.73 0.00 8.44
N LYS A 413 -17.37 -0.29 7.19
CA LYS A 413 -16.56 0.57 6.34
C LYS A 413 -17.39 1.43 5.37
N GLY A 414 -18.72 1.34 5.41
CA GLY A 414 -19.64 2.06 4.54
C GLY A 414 -19.27 1.99 3.06
N ARG A 415 -18.89 0.80 2.58
CA ARG A 415 -18.35 0.58 1.22
C ARG A 415 -19.11 -0.51 0.46
N GLU A 416 -18.82 -0.64 -0.83
CA GLU A 416 -19.50 -1.56 -1.73
C GLU A 416 -19.32 -3.04 -1.33
N GLN A 417 -20.37 -3.85 -1.50
CA GLN A 417 -20.38 -5.25 -1.02
C GLN A 417 -19.49 -6.21 -1.81
N PHE A 418 -19.16 -5.86 -3.06
CA PHE A 418 -18.25 -6.66 -3.89
C PHE A 418 -16.77 -6.52 -3.47
N ARG A 419 -16.47 -5.68 -2.48
CA ARG A 419 -15.08 -5.48 -2.04
C ARG A 419 -14.56 -6.68 -1.26
N PRO A 420 -13.45 -7.31 -1.70
CA PRO A 420 -12.84 -8.41 -0.98
C PRO A 420 -12.28 -7.98 0.39
N ILE A 421 -12.21 -8.97 1.28
CA ILE A 421 -11.46 -8.94 2.53
C ILE A 421 -10.38 -10.02 2.47
N ALA A 422 -9.30 -9.85 3.24
CA ALA A 422 -8.11 -10.66 3.10
C ALA A 422 -8.01 -11.70 4.24
N PRO A 423 -7.52 -12.92 3.98
CA PRO A 423 -7.15 -13.85 5.02
C PRO A 423 -5.78 -13.53 5.61
N MET A 424 -5.66 -13.74 6.92
CA MET A 424 -4.40 -13.79 7.66
C MET A 424 -4.21 -15.21 8.21
N VAL A 425 -3.01 -15.76 8.02
CA VAL A 425 -2.70 -17.17 8.30
C VAL A 425 -1.27 -17.30 8.82
N LEU A 426 -0.99 -18.29 9.67
CA LEU A 426 0.38 -18.64 10.04
C LEU A 426 1.16 -19.10 8.80
N GLU A 427 2.40 -18.66 8.64
CA GLU A 427 3.24 -19.03 7.49
C GLU A 427 3.33 -20.55 7.30
N SER A 428 3.52 -21.30 8.40
CA SER A 428 3.59 -22.76 8.41
C SER A 428 2.29 -23.47 7.98
N ARG A 429 1.17 -22.75 7.94
CA ARG A 429 -0.15 -23.27 7.56
C ARG A 429 -0.59 -22.84 6.17
N ALA A 430 0.02 -21.80 5.60
CA ALA A 430 -0.42 -21.17 4.35
C ALA A 430 -0.52 -22.17 3.19
N ALA A 431 0.53 -22.96 2.94
CA ALA A 431 0.59 -23.91 1.81
C ALA A 431 -0.49 -25.02 1.85
N ALA A 432 -1.05 -25.30 3.03
CA ALA A 432 -2.12 -26.28 3.20
C ALA A 432 -3.50 -25.76 2.77
N ILE A 433 -3.64 -24.44 2.61
CA ILE A 433 -4.91 -23.74 2.36
C ILE A 433 -4.89 -23.02 1.01
N PHE A 434 -3.73 -22.45 0.67
CA PHE A 434 -3.52 -21.62 -0.52
C PHE A 434 -2.56 -22.30 -1.50
N GLY A 435 -2.81 -22.12 -2.79
CA GLY A 435 -2.03 -22.63 -3.91
C GLY A 435 -1.08 -21.59 -4.48
N ARG A 436 -1.27 -21.24 -5.76
CA ARG A 436 -0.47 -20.28 -6.55
C ARG A 436 -0.13 -19.01 -5.76
N GLY A 437 1.02 -18.41 -6.05
CA GLY A 437 1.55 -17.23 -5.35
C GLY A 437 2.67 -17.57 -4.35
N PRO A 438 3.42 -16.56 -3.86
CA PRO A 438 4.58 -16.80 -3.01
C PRO A 438 4.18 -17.14 -1.57
N VAL A 439 4.98 -17.97 -0.92
CA VAL A 439 4.96 -18.17 0.55
C VAL A 439 6.41 -18.02 1.02
N PRO A 440 6.71 -17.05 1.90
CA PRO A 440 5.78 -16.14 2.58
C PRO A 440 5.16 -15.04 1.68
N SER A 441 4.01 -14.51 2.09
CA SER A 441 3.33 -13.34 1.52
C SER A 441 2.94 -12.38 2.65
N PRO A 442 3.90 -11.63 3.23
CA PRO A 442 3.66 -10.85 4.45
C PRO A 442 2.86 -9.55 4.22
N TYR A 443 2.71 -9.10 2.96
CA TYR A 443 2.25 -7.74 2.63
C TYR A 443 0.93 -7.66 1.88
N MET A 444 0.24 -8.78 1.64
CA MET A 444 -0.99 -8.82 0.84
C MET A 444 -0.84 -8.22 -0.58
N LEU A 445 0.33 -8.42 -1.20
CA LEU A 445 0.67 -7.90 -2.53
C LEU A 445 0.56 -8.97 -3.63
N PHE A 446 0.10 -10.16 -3.28
CA PHE A 446 -0.17 -11.27 -4.18
C PHE A 446 -1.55 -11.86 -3.86
N VAL A 447 -2.23 -12.37 -4.88
CA VAL A 447 -3.38 -13.26 -4.72
C VAL A 447 -2.94 -14.72 -4.76
N HIS A 448 -3.69 -15.57 -4.10
CA HIS A 448 -3.48 -17.01 -4.07
C HIS A 448 -4.78 -17.76 -4.34
N ASP A 449 -4.67 -18.90 -5.01
CA ASP A 449 -5.83 -19.76 -5.25
C ASP A 449 -6.22 -20.46 -3.94
N VAL A 450 -7.49 -20.41 -3.55
CA VAL A 450 -7.96 -21.12 -2.36
C VAL A 450 -8.19 -22.57 -2.73
N ARG A 451 -7.59 -23.51 -1.97
CA ARG A 451 -7.78 -24.94 -2.23
C ARG A 451 -9.27 -25.31 -2.09
N PRO A 452 -9.82 -26.17 -2.98
CA PRO A 452 -11.25 -26.48 -3.01
C PRO A 452 -11.84 -26.96 -1.68
N ASP A 453 -11.09 -27.78 -0.93
CA ASP A 453 -11.55 -28.30 0.38
C ASP A 453 -11.63 -27.23 1.47
N TRP A 454 -10.96 -26.09 1.28
CA TRP A 454 -10.98 -24.97 2.20
C TRP A 454 -12.02 -23.91 1.85
N ALA A 455 -12.33 -23.72 0.56
CA ALA A 455 -13.24 -22.65 0.14
C ALA A 455 -14.60 -22.64 0.89
N PRO A 456 -15.28 -23.79 1.13
CA PRO A 456 -16.52 -23.82 1.92
C PRO A 456 -16.33 -23.55 3.42
N ARG A 457 -15.10 -23.70 3.95
CA ARG A 457 -14.78 -23.58 5.37
C ARG A 457 -14.40 -22.15 5.78
N ILE A 458 -13.93 -21.33 4.83
CA ILE A 458 -13.52 -19.94 5.04
C ILE A 458 -14.20 -18.97 4.06
N PRO A 459 -15.53 -19.08 3.82
CA PRO A 459 -16.20 -18.38 2.72
C PRO A 459 -16.11 -16.85 2.79
N ALA A 460 -15.85 -16.25 3.96
CA ALA A 460 -15.74 -14.80 4.07
C ALA A 460 -14.51 -14.23 3.32
N VAL A 461 -13.44 -15.01 3.18
CA VAL A 461 -12.16 -14.56 2.61
C VAL A 461 -11.88 -15.10 1.21
N VAL A 462 -12.86 -15.80 0.62
CA VAL A 462 -12.78 -16.34 -0.74
C VAL A 462 -13.49 -15.37 -1.67
N HIS A 463 -12.78 -14.91 -2.69
CA HIS A 463 -13.33 -14.05 -3.71
C HIS A 463 -14.16 -14.85 -4.74
N VAL A 464 -14.94 -14.16 -5.58
CA VAL A 464 -15.85 -14.81 -6.53
C VAL A 464 -15.13 -15.67 -7.58
N ASP A 465 -13.86 -15.39 -7.84
CA ASP A 465 -12.96 -16.15 -8.72
C ASP A 465 -12.23 -17.31 -8.03
N GLY A 466 -12.53 -17.56 -6.75
CA GLY A 466 -11.89 -18.62 -5.96
C GLY A 466 -10.50 -18.26 -5.41
N THR A 467 -10.06 -17.02 -5.56
CA THR A 467 -8.78 -16.53 -5.03
C THR A 467 -8.94 -15.80 -3.70
N ALA A 468 -7.82 -15.56 -3.00
CA ALA A 468 -7.76 -14.74 -1.82
C ALA A 468 -6.43 -13.97 -1.76
N ARG A 469 -6.44 -12.76 -1.20
CA ARG A 469 -5.24 -11.93 -1.06
C ARG A 469 -4.59 -12.13 0.30
N VAL A 470 -3.62 -13.04 0.38
CA VAL A 470 -3.16 -13.62 1.65
C VAL A 470 -2.10 -12.77 2.36
N GLN A 471 -2.24 -12.66 3.68
CA GLN A 471 -1.16 -12.29 4.59
C GLN A 471 -0.65 -13.51 5.36
N THR A 472 0.62 -13.86 5.20
CA THR A 472 1.30 -14.82 6.07
C THR A 472 1.90 -14.13 7.29
N VAL A 473 1.77 -14.76 8.44
CA VAL A 473 2.29 -14.28 9.72
C VAL A 473 3.39 -15.21 10.20
N SER A 474 4.60 -14.64 10.36
CA SER A 474 5.72 -15.32 11.00
C SER A 474 5.63 -15.14 12.54
N PRO A 475 5.78 -16.21 13.33
CA PRO A 475 5.88 -16.12 14.79
C PRO A 475 7.04 -15.23 15.27
N ASP A 476 8.12 -15.13 14.52
CA ASP A 476 9.29 -14.31 14.88
C ASP A 476 8.99 -12.82 14.68
N ALA A 477 8.27 -12.48 13.60
CA ALA A 477 7.94 -11.10 13.27
C ALA A 477 6.73 -10.55 14.05
N GLN A 478 5.72 -11.38 14.30
CA GLN A 478 4.48 -10.98 14.99
C GLN A 478 4.02 -12.05 15.99
N PRO A 479 4.75 -12.25 17.11
CA PRO A 479 4.50 -13.35 18.04
C PRO A 479 3.10 -13.31 18.65
N LEU A 480 2.59 -12.12 18.99
CA LEU A 480 1.25 -11.98 19.57
C LEU A 480 0.14 -12.38 18.58
N MET A 481 0.22 -11.92 17.32
CA MET A 481 -0.74 -12.28 16.29
C MET A 481 -0.65 -13.77 15.93
N ALA A 482 0.57 -14.31 15.88
CA ALA A 482 0.77 -15.74 15.67
C ALA A 482 0.10 -16.58 16.78
N ARG A 483 0.16 -16.14 18.04
CA ARG A 483 -0.58 -16.77 19.14
C ARG A 483 -2.10 -16.63 18.99
N VAL A 484 -2.62 -15.47 18.57
CA VAL A 484 -4.07 -15.31 18.29
C VAL A 484 -4.53 -16.31 17.24
N LEU A 485 -3.78 -16.46 16.14
CA LEU A 485 -4.10 -17.42 15.08
C LEU A 485 -4.09 -18.87 15.58
N ALA A 486 -3.08 -19.26 16.37
CA ALA A 486 -2.99 -20.60 16.93
C ALA A 486 -4.12 -20.90 17.93
N GLU A 487 -4.43 -19.97 18.83
CA GLU A 487 -5.53 -20.09 19.79
C GLU A 487 -6.90 -20.13 19.08
N PHE A 488 -7.07 -19.33 18.03
CA PHE A 488 -8.28 -19.34 17.23
C PHE A 488 -8.45 -20.67 16.49
N GLU A 489 -7.38 -21.21 15.91
CA GLU A 489 -7.39 -22.52 15.29
C GLU A 489 -7.73 -23.63 16.29
N ALA A 490 -7.13 -23.62 17.48
CA ALA A 490 -7.41 -24.62 18.51
C ALA A 490 -8.90 -24.64 18.91
N ARG A 491 -9.58 -23.49 18.84
CA ARG A 491 -11.00 -23.34 19.21
C ARG A 491 -11.97 -23.70 18.09
N THR A 492 -11.60 -23.44 16.84
CA THR A 492 -12.53 -23.47 15.70
C THR A 492 -12.18 -24.54 14.65
N GLY A 493 -10.95 -25.06 14.69
CA GLY A 493 -10.36 -25.88 13.64
C GLY A 493 -10.03 -25.10 12.35
N LEU A 494 -10.10 -23.76 12.37
CA LEU A 494 -9.80 -22.89 11.24
C LEU A 494 -8.47 -22.16 11.44
N PRO A 495 -7.46 -22.38 10.58
CA PRO A 495 -6.12 -21.77 10.69
C PRO A 495 -6.04 -20.35 10.13
N VAL A 496 -7.17 -19.68 9.89
CA VAL A 496 -7.27 -18.38 9.20
C VAL A 496 -8.11 -17.43 10.02
N VAL A 497 -7.79 -16.14 10.00
CA VAL A 497 -8.63 -15.06 10.51
C VAL A 497 -8.81 -14.02 9.40
N VAL A 498 -9.97 -13.36 9.33
CA VAL A 498 -10.16 -12.22 8.42
C VAL A 498 -9.29 -11.06 8.87
N ASN A 499 -8.62 -10.37 7.95
CA ASN A 499 -7.97 -9.09 8.18
C ASN A 499 -8.45 -8.05 7.15
N THR A 500 -8.87 -6.88 7.63
CA THR A 500 -9.10 -5.68 6.82
C THR A 500 -8.65 -4.45 7.60
N SER A 501 -8.43 -3.31 6.93
CA SER A 501 -7.93 -2.11 7.61
C SER A 501 -8.91 -1.58 8.66
N LEU A 502 -8.36 -1.17 9.81
CA LEU A 502 -9.08 -0.49 10.88
C LEU A 502 -9.34 0.96 10.48
N ASN A 503 -10.49 1.19 9.84
CA ASN A 503 -11.02 2.50 9.50
C ASN A 503 -12.51 2.41 9.15
N THR A 504 -13.15 3.57 9.09
CA THR A 504 -14.51 3.76 8.59
C THR A 504 -14.49 4.43 7.20
N ALA A 505 -15.67 4.57 6.58
CA ALA A 505 -15.83 5.12 5.24
C ALA A 505 -15.13 6.49 5.08
N GLY A 506 -14.28 6.61 4.05
CA GLY A 506 -13.61 7.87 3.71
C GLY A 506 -12.49 8.31 4.67
N ARG A 507 -12.22 7.56 5.75
CA ARG A 507 -11.14 7.86 6.70
C ARG A 507 -9.86 7.06 6.39
N PRO A 508 -8.67 7.64 6.63
CA PRO A 508 -7.42 6.87 6.65
C PRO A 508 -7.45 5.77 7.70
N MET A 509 -6.53 4.81 7.59
CA MET A 509 -6.29 3.83 8.66
C MET A 509 -6.05 4.54 10.00
N VAL A 510 -6.66 4.01 11.06
CA VAL A 510 -6.43 4.44 12.45
C VAL A 510 -4.94 4.40 12.75
N ASP A 511 -4.43 5.43 13.43
CA ASP A 511 -3.00 5.50 13.79
C ASP A 511 -2.81 5.92 15.25
N ASP A 512 -3.58 6.88 15.75
CA ASP A 512 -3.60 7.32 17.14
C ASP A 512 -4.60 6.50 17.99
N PRO A 513 -4.36 6.24 19.28
CA PRO A 513 -5.35 5.59 20.15
C PRO A 513 -6.70 6.32 20.18
N ARG A 514 -6.72 7.64 20.04
CA ARG A 514 -7.99 8.40 19.91
C ARG A 514 -8.75 8.01 18.65
N ASP A 515 -8.05 7.84 17.53
CA ASP A 515 -8.68 7.37 16.28
C ASP A 515 -9.30 5.97 16.47
N ALA A 516 -8.63 5.10 17.24
CA ALA A 516 -9.14 3.76 17.56
C ALA A 516 -10.40 3.83 18.41
N LEU A 517 -10.44 4.71 19.41
CA LEU A 517 -11.61 4.95 20.26
C LEU A 517 -12.78 5.57 19.48
N GLU A 518 -12.51 6.54 18.60
CA GLU A 518 -13.51 7.14 17.72
C GLU A 518 -14.10 6.10 16.77
N CYS A 519 -13.24 5.32 16.10
CA CYS A 519 -13.66 4.23 15.23
C CYS A 519 -14.49 3.21 16.00
N PHE A 520 -13.98 2.75 17.15
CA PHE A 520 -14.67 1.79 18.00
C PHE A 520 -16.03 2.33 18.44
N GLY A 521 -16.14 3.59 18.86
CA GLY A 521 -17.39 4.20 19.31
C GLY A 521 -18.43 4.36 18.19
N SER A 522 -18.00 4.77 17.01
CA SER A 522 -18.88 5.09 15.87
C SER A 522 -19.29 3.91 14.98
N ALA A 523 -18.56 2.79 15.03
CA ALA A 523 -18.77 1.64 14.14
C ALA A 523 -19.26 0.42 14.92
N PRO A 524 -20.02 -0.51 14.29
CA PRO A 524 -20.52 -1.72 14.93
C PRO A 524 -19.41 -2.78 15.10
N VAL A 525 -18.40 -2.43 15.91
CA VAL A 525 -17.30 -3.27 16.35
C VAL A 525 -17.58 -3.75 17.76
N ASP A 526 -17.43 -5.04 18.02
CA ASP A 526 -17.82 -5.66 19.28
C ASP A 526 -16.76 -5.50 20.37
N VAL A 527 -15.48 -5.56 19.98
CA VAL A 527 -14.33 -5.57 20.89
C VAL A 527 -13.20 -4.69 20.34
N LEU A 528 -12.52 -3.95 21.20
CA LEU A 528 -11.27 -3.26 20.90
C LEU A 528 -10.14 -3.86 21.75
N ALA A 529 -9.15 -4.44 21.09
CA ALA A 529 -7.86 -4.80 21.67
C ALA A 529 -6.88 -3.65 21.44
N LEU A 530 -6.62 -2.86 22.48
CA LEU A 530 -5.76 -1.67 22.45
C LEU A 530 -4.52 -1.95 23.32
N GLY A 531 -3.40 -2.32 22.68
CA GLY A 531 -2.23 -2.82 23.40
C GLY A 531 -2.60 -4.02 24.29
N PRO A 532 -2.27 -4.03 25.59
CA PRO A 532 -2.59 -5.14 26.49
C PRO A 532 -4.05 -5.12 26.97
N TYR A 533 -4.83 -4.08 26.63
CA TYR A 533 -6.17 -3.86 27.15
C TYR A 533 -7.24 -4.39 26.21
N LEU A 534 -8.34 -4.83 26.79
CA LEU A 534 -9.51 -5.33 26.09
C LEU A 534 -10.75 -4.56 26.54
N VAL A 535 -11.39 -3.89 25.58
CA VAL A 535 -12.61 -3.11 25.75
C VAL A 535 -13.75 -3.84 25.05
N ARG A 536 -14.87 -4.04 25.75
CA ARG A 536 -16.05 -4.69 25.18
C ARG A 536 -17.19 -3.70 25.01
N ARG A 537 -17.78 -3.66 23.81
CA ARG A 537 -18.88 -2.75 23.48
C ARG A 537 -20.06 -2.92 24.45
N GLY A 538 -20.38 -4.16 24.82
CA GLY A 538 -21.45 -4.45 25.78
C GLY A 538 -21.21 -3.91 27.19
N GLU A 539 -19.96 -3.68 27.60
CA GLU A 539 -19.63 -3.07 28.90
C GLU A 539 -19.64 -1.54 28.82
N VAL A 540 -19.16 -0.98 27.70
CA VAL A 540 -19.08 0.48 27.48
C VAL A 540 -20.46 1.11 27.29
N PHE A 541 -21.36 0.42 26.58
CA PHE A 541 -22.68 0.94 26.21
C PHE A 541 -23.83 0.21 26.89
N ALA A 542 -23.56 -0.56 27.94
CA ALA A 542 -24.61 -1.04 28.84
C ALA A 542 -25.23 0.17 29.56
N SER A 543 -26.47 0.50 29.18
CA SER A 543 -27.32 1.47 29.86
C SER A 543 -27.95 0.88 31.11
#